data_AF-A0A929DHH2-F1
#
_entry.id   AF-A0A929DHH2-F1
#
_cell.length_a   1.000
_cell.length_b   1.000
_cell.length_c   1.000
_cell.angle_alpha   90.00
_cell.angle_beta   90.00
_cell.angle_gamma   90.00
#
_symmetry.space_group_name_H-M   'P 1'
#
loop_
_entity.id
_entity.type
_entity.pdbx_description
1 polymer ?
#
loop_
_entity_poly.entity_id
_entity_poly.type
_entity_poly.pdbx_seq_one_letter_code
_entity_poly.pdbx_strand_id
1 'polypeptide(L)'
;GAGIAHYILPYFYATTKTIFPRNQFIVTAIAPLVVISLVVIGIMAAYPPIAHWMIIPFVINGSGAVGDLWVTRNILRCPKHVLVEDRKNGVIIHGKETDKPMDMSTTGFGSGFCKVIILCIFATGFLMTMSPIILHILGVESLTIGPTNSIFTIFEYHSIGEGFGFSFFPLTLVAISVIVGLIYAIINAGKPGNHVMTG
;
A
#
# COMPACT_ATOMS: atom_id res chain seq x y z
N GLY A 1 -13.71 -19.52 5.93
CA GLY A 1 -13.52 -19.53 7.39
C GLY A 1 -13.13 -18.15 7.88
N ALA A 2 -13.07 -17.95 9.19
CA ALA A 2 -12.61 -16.71 9.80
C ALA A 2 -11.58 -17.02 10.91
N GLY A 3 -10.68 -16.10 11.19
CA GLY A 3 -9.66 -16.21 12.23
C GLY A 3 -9.26 -14.85 12.78
N ILE A 4 -8.41 -14.84 13.81
CA ILE A 4 -7.84 -13.62 14.38
C ILE A 4 -6.31 -13.71 14.25
N ALA A 5 -5.72 -12.77 13.53
CA ALA A 5 -4.28 -12.60 13.43
C ALA A 5 -3.77 -11.76 14.61
N HIS A 6 -2.67 -12.20 15.23
CA HIS A 6 -2.00 -11.50 16.34
C HIS A 6 -2.93 -11.08 17.50
N TYR A 7 -4.05 -11.79 17.71
CA TYR A 7 -5.08 -11.51 18.73
C TYR A 7 -5.91 -10.23 18.56
N ILE A 8 -5.73 -9.47 17.47
CA ILE A 8 -6.39 -8.17 17.30
C ILE A 8 -7.07 -7.98 15.94
N LEU A 9 -6.64 -8.71 14.90
CA LEU A 9 -7.07 -8.49 13.52
C LEU A 9 -7.94 -9.65 13.02
N PRO A 10 -9.28 -9.50 12.95
CA PRO A 10 -10.12 -10.49 12.30
C PRO A 10 -9.79 -10.57 10.81
N TYR A 11 -9.65 -11.78 10.29
CA TYR A 11 -9.47 -12.02 8.86
C TYR A 11 -10.37 -13.15 8.39
N PHE A 12 -10.85 -13.02 7.15
CA PHE A 12 -11.54 -14.09 6.46
C PHE A 12 -10.55 -14.80 5.54
N TYR A 13 -10.65 -16.12 5.46
CA TYR A 13 -9.83 -16.93 4.55
C TYR A 13 -10.71 -17.93 3.83
N ALA A 14 -10.40 -18.17 2.56
CA ALA A 14 -11.12 -19.08 1.69
C ALA A 14 -10.16 -20.14 1.14
N THR A 15 -9.85 -21.15 1.95
CA THR A 15 -9.02 -22.28 1.49
C THR A 15 -9.85 -23.30 0.75
N THR A 16 -9.27 -23.91 -0.27
CA THR A 16 -9.88 -25.05 -0.97
C THR A 16 -8.81 -26.10 -1.27
N LYS A 17 -9.23 -27.37 -1.30
CA LYS A 17 -8.36 -28.47 -1.73
C LYS A 17 -8.20 -28.53 -3.26
N THR A 18 -8.93 -27.69 -3.99
CA THR A 18 -8.88 -27.64 -5.45
C THR A 18 -7.65 -26.90 -5.94
N ILE A 19 -7.03 -27.46 -6.96
CA ILE A 19 -5.91 -26.87 -7.68
C ILE A 19 -6.47 -26.05 -8.85
N PHE A 20 -6.03 -24.80 -8.99
CA PHE A 20 -6.51 -23.90 -10.04
C PHE A 20 -5.44 -23.65 -11.10
N PRO A 21 -5.82 -23.48 -12.37
CA PRO A 21 -4.97 -22.83 -13.37
C PRO A 21 -4.54 -21.45 -12.88
N ARG A 22 -3.28 -21.08 -13.15
CA ARG A 22 -2.69 -19.77 -12.78
C ARG A 22 -3.65 -18.59 -12.95
N ASN A 23 -4.26 -18.44 -14.13
CA ASN A 23 -5.09 -17.28 -14.44
C ASN A 23 -6.42 -17.30 -13.68
N GLN A 24 -6.99 -18.49 -13.43
CA GLN A 24 -8.21 -18.61 -12.64
C GLN A 24 -7.95 -18.23 -11.19
N PHE A 25 -6.81 -18.67 -10.63
CA PHE A 25 -6.38 -18.25 -9.30
C PHE A 25 -6.26 -16.72 -9.21
N ILE A 26 -5.58 -16.09 -10.18
CA ILE A 26 -5.40 -14.62 -10.23
C ILE A 26 -6.75 -13.90 -10.26
N VAL A 27 -7.69 -14.36 -11.09
CA VAL A 27 -9.02 -13.76 -11.17
C VAL A 27 -9.74 -13.86 -9.83
N THR A 28 -9.71 -15.01 -9.19
CA THR A 28 -10.33 -15.21 -7.86
C THR A 28 -9.69 -14.31 -6.80
N ALA A 29 -8.37 -14.14 -6.81
CA ALA A 29 -7.65 -13.29 -5.85
C ALA A 29 -7.97 -11.80 -6.04
N ILE A 30 -8.07 -11.32 -7.29
CA ILE A 30 -8.32 -9.90 -7.59
C ILE A 30 -9.83 -9.54 -7.58
N ALA A 31 -10.72 -10.50 -7.78
CA ALA A 31 -12.16 -10.25 -7.93
C ALA A 31 -12.78 -9.44 -6.77
N PRO A 32 -12.53 -9.75 -5.48
CA PRO A 32 -13.08 -8.96 -4.38
C PRO A 32 -12.63 -7.50 -4.44
N LEU A 33 -11.34 -7.26 -4.68
CA LEU A 33 -10.79 -5.91 -4.80
C LEU A 33 -11.52 -5.12 -5.88
N VAL A 34 -11.65 -5.69 -7.09
CA VAL A 34 -12.26 -5.00 -8.24
C VAL A 34 -13.75 -4.80 -8.05
N VAL A 35 -14.50 -5.85 -7.70
CA VAL A 35 -15.96 -5.80 -7.61
C VAL A 35 -16.38 -4.84 -6.50
N ILE A 36 -15.81 -4.95 -5.30
CA ILE A 36 -16.16 -4.07 -4.18
C ILE A 36 -15.76 -2.63 -4.50
N SER A 37 -14.58 -2.40 -5.09
CA SER A 37 -14.16 -1.04 -5.45
C SER A 37 -15.09 -0.40 -6.47
N LEU A 38 -15.49 -1.12 -7.51
CA LEU A 38 -16.41 -0.61 -8.53
C LEU A 38 -17.80 -0.32 -7.96
N VAL A 39 -18.32 -1.20 -7.09
CA VAL A 39 -19.61 -0.97 -6.41
C VAL A 39 -19.54 0.28 -5.54
N VAL A 40 -18.48 0.43 -4.74
CA VAL A 40 -18.30 1.57 -3.85
C VAL A 40 -18.16 2.89 -4.63
N ILE A 41 -17.36 2.89 -5.71
CA ILE A 41 -17.24 4.05 -6.61
C ILE A 41 -18.59 4.39 -7.25
N GLY A 42 -19.34 3.38 -7.69
CA GLY A 42 -20.69 3.57 -8.24
C GLY A 42 -21.64 4.21 -7.24
N ILE A 43 -21.61 3.79 -5.97
CA ILE A 43 -22.42 4.39 -4.90
C ILE A 43 -21.99 5.84 -4.64
N MET A 44 -20.69 6.13 -4.57
CA MET A 44 -20.19 7.50 -4.40
C MET A 44 -20.68 8.42 -5.53
N ALA A 45 -20.67 7.93 -6.77
CA ALA A 45 -21.12 8.70 -7.93
C ALA A 45 -22.64 8.90 -7.96
N ALA A 46 -23.42 7.87 -7.60
CA ALA A 46 -24.88 7.92 -7.60
C ALA A 46 -25.47 8.68 -6.40
N TYR A 47 -24.78 8.68 -5.25
CA TYR A 47 -25.25 9.28 -4.00
C TYR A 47 -24.19 10.16 -3.33
N PRO A 48 -23.90 11.37 -3.86
CA PRO A 48 -22.90 12.28 -3.30
C PRO A 48 -23.04 12.58 -1.80
N PRO A 49 -24.25 12.72 -1.21
CA PRO A 49 -24.40 13.00 0.22
C PRO A 49 -23.78 11.95 1.14
N ILE A 50 -23.66 10.69 0.71
CA ILE A 50 -23.09 9.59 1.51
C ILE A 50 -21.68 9.18 1.04
N ALA A 51 -21.12 9.82 0.01
CA ALA A 51 -19.85 9.43 -0.58
C ALA A 51 -18.68 9.45 0.42
N HIS A 52 -18.71 10.36 1.39
CA HIS A 52 -17.69 10.43 2.44
C HIS A 52 -17.69 9.19 3.35
N TRP A 53 -18.85 8.57 3.62
CA TRP A 53 -18.94 7.31 4.37
C TRP A 53 -18.39 6.12 3.58
N MET A 54 -18.51 6.17 2.26
CA MET A 54 -18.04 5.12 1.35
C MET A 54 -16.51 5.01 1.30
N ILE A 55 -15.77 6.00 1.81
CA ILE A 55 -14.32 5.92 1.96
C ILE A 55 -13.93 4.77 2.89
N ILE A 56 -14.73 4.48 3.92
CA ILE A 56 -14.44 3.43 4.90
C ILE A 56 -14.38 2.04 4.23
N PRO A 57 -15.45 1.53 3.57
CA PRO A 57 -15.38 0.24 2.89
C PRO A 57 -14.36 0.23 1.75
N PHE A 58 -14.13 1.36 1.06
CA PHE A 58 -13.12 1.46 0.01
C PHE A 58 -11.70 1.21 0.54
N VAL A 59 -11.34 1.90 1.63
CA VAL A 59 -10.02 1.78 2.27
C VAL A 59 -9.85 0.41 2.91
N ILE A 60 -10.88 -0.13 3.57
CA ILE A 60 -10.81 -1.48 4.16
C ILE A 60 -10.58 -2.53 3.07
N ASN A 61 -11.32 -2.47 1.96
CA ASN A 61 -11.13 -3.39 0.84
C ASN A 61 -9.73 -3.28 0.21
N GLY A 62 -9.29 -2.05 -0.08
CA GLY A 62 -7.98 -1.81 -0.67
C GLY A 62 -6.82 -2.24 0.24
N SER A 63 -6.92 -1.98 1.54
CA SER A 63 -5.90 -2.39 2.52
C SER A 63 -5.87 -3.91 2.72
N GLY A 64 -7.03 -4.57 2.75
CA GLY A 64 -7.14 -6.04 2.85
C GLY A 64 -6.56 -6.76 1.64
N ALA A 65 -6.66 -6.17 0.44
CA ALA A 65 -6.19 -6.78 -0.80
C ALA A 65 -4.67 -6.70 -1.02
N VAL A 66 -3.90 -6.04 -0.14
CA VAL A 66 -2.44 -5.90 -0.29
C VAL A 66 -1.76 -7.28 -0.40
N GLY A 67 -2.18 -8.24 0.41
CA GLY A 67 -1.67 -9.62 0.35
C GLY A 67 -1.98 -10.28 -0.99
N ASP A 68 -3.22 -10.17 -1.46
CA ASP A 68 -3.67 -10.74 -2.74
C ASP A 68 -2.93 -10.14 -3.94
N LEU A 69 -2.67 -8.83 -3.91
CA LEU A 69 -1.87 -8.14 -4.93
C LEU A 69 -0.42 -8.62 -4.94
N TRP A 70 0.17 -8.81 -3.75
CA TRP A 70 1.51 -9.35 -3.62
C TRP A 70 1.59 -10.80 -4.15
N VAL A 71 0.68 -11.67 -3.75
CA VAL A 71 0.59 -13.06 -4.25
C VAL A 71 0.39 -13.06 -5.77
N THR A 72 -0.55 -12.27 -6.26
CA THR A 72 -0.84 -12.16 -7.70
C THR A 72 0.38 -11.72 -8.49
N ARG A 73 1.12 -10.70 -8.03
CA ARG A 73 2.35 -10.26 -8.68
C ARG A 73 3.38 -11.39 -8.76
N ASN A 74 3.53 -12.19 -7.72
CA ASN A 74 4.48 -13.31 -7.73
C ASN A 74 4.03 -14.41 -8.69
N ILE A 75 2.76 -14.80 -8.65
CA ILE A 75 2.19 -15.81 -9.57
C ILE A 75 2.26 -15.33 -11.03
N LEU A 76 2.15 -14.02 -11.28
CA LEU A 76 2.30 -13.45 -12.61
C LEU A 76 3.71 -13.68 -13.20
N ARG A 77 4.74 -13.88 -12.37
CA ARG A 77 6.11 -14.21 -12.81
C ARG A 77 6.28 -15.69 -13.18
N CYS A 78 5.32 -16.54 -12.80
CA CYS A 78 5.34 -17.95 -13.17
C CYS A 78 4.85 -18.18 -14.62
N PRO A 79 5.31 -19.27 -15.27
CA PRO A 79 4.78 -19.71 -16.55
C PRO A 79 3.26 -19.91 -16.54
N LYS A 80 2.60 -19.77 -17.70
CA LYS A 80 1.14 -19.90 -17.79
C LYS A 80 0.60 -21.30 -17.48
N HIS A 81 1.44 -22.34 -17.60
CA HIS A 81 1.05 -23.73 -17.36
C HIS A 81 1.05 -24.13 -15.88
N VAL A 82 1.52 -23.27 -14.97
CA VAL A 82 1.55 -23.63 -13.55
C VAL A 82 0.15 -23.75 -12.98
N LEU A 83 0.05 -24.66 -12.03
CA LEU A 83 -1.14 -24.85 -11.23
C LEU A 83 -0.91 -24.32 -9.82
N VAL A 84 -1.94 -23.75 -9.20
CA VAL A 84 -1.85 -23.06 -7.92
C VAL A 84 -2.81 -23.67 -6.93
N GLU A 85 -2.31 -23.99 -5.74
CA GLU A 85 -3.07 -24.54 -4.62
C GLU A 85 -3.03 -23.56 -3.45
N ASP A 86 -4.21 -23.09 -3.01
CA ASP A 86 -4.34 -22.22 -1.86
C ASP A 86 -4.45 -23.01 -0.56
N ARG A 87 -3.49 -22.83 0.34
CA ARG A 87 -3.49 -23.46 1.67
C ARG A 87 -3.67 -22.40 2.74
N LYS A 88 -4.14 -22.84 3.90
CA LYS A 88 -4.37 -21.97 5.06
C LYS A 88 -3.19 -21.07 5.42
N ASN A 89 -1.97 -21.56 5.21
CA ASN A 89 -0.74 -20.89 5.61
C ASN A 89 0.08 -20.36 4.42
N GLY A 90 -0.44 -20.43 3.18
CA GLY A 90 0.27 -19.96 2.00
C GLY A 90 -0.14 -20.66 0.71
N VAL A 91 0.59 -20.37 -0.36
CA VAL A 91 0.29 -20.83 -1.72
C VAL A 91 1.35 -21.81 -2.20
N ILE A 92 0.93 -22.94 -2.79
CA ILE A 92 1.83 -23.87 -3.47
C ILE A 92 1.68 -23.70 -4.97
N ILE A 93 2.83 -23.62 -5.66
CA ILE A 93 2.91 -23.50 -7.11
C ILE A 93 3.46 -24.80 -7.67
N HIS A 94 2.65 -25.48 -8.46
CA HIS A 94 2.99 -26.72 -9.14
C HIS A 94 3.46 -26.39 -10.57
N GLY A 95 4.76 -26.51 -10.80
CA GLY A 95 5.42 -26.30 -12.10
C GLY A 95 6.01 -27.58 -12.67
N LYS A 96 6.77 -27.44 -13.75
CA LYS A 96 7.62 -28.50 -14.33
C LYS A 96 9.00 -28.43 -13.71
N GLU A 97 9.75 -29.54 -13.71
CA GLU A 97 11.13 -29.58 -13.21
C GLU A 97 12.07 -28.60 -13.94
N THR A 98 11.77 -28.29 -15.20
CA THR A 98 12.51 -27.32 -16.02
C THR A 98 12.24 -25.86 -15.65
N ASP A 99 11.22 -25.59 -14.85
CA ASP A 99 10.86 -24.22 -14.46
C ASP A 99 11.88 -23.68 -13.45
N LYS A 100 12.33 -22.44 -13.65
CA LYS A 100 13.26 -21.79 -12.74
C LYS A 100 12.60 -21.62 -11.36
N PRO A 101 13.26 -22.03 -10.25
CA PRO A 101 12.73 -21.79 -8.92
C PRO A 101 12.60 -20.29 -8.66
N MET A 102 11.46 -19.89 -8.10
CA MET A 102 11.18 -18.50 -7.75
C MET A 102 11.50 -18.27 -6.28
N ASP A 103 12.41 -17.34 -6.00
CA ASP A 103 12.65 -16.86 -4.64
C ASP A 103 11.51 -15.93 -4.20
N MET A 104 10.69 -16.43 -3.27
CA MET A 104 9.55 -15.72 -2.69
C MET A 104 9.79 -15.45 -1.21
N SER A 105 10.66 -14.50 -0.90
CA SER A 105 10.79 -13.99 0.47
C SER A 105 9.65 -13.03 0.82
N THR A 106 8.81 -13.41 1.79
CA THR A 106 7.80 -12.54 2.43
C THR A 106 8.44 -11.48 3.31
N THR A 107 9.59 -11.79 3.93
CA THR A 107 10.35 -10.87 4.79
C THR A 107 10.88 -9.65 4.03
N GLY A 108 11.25 -9.80 2.76
CA GLY A 108 11.68 -8.69 1.91
C GLY A 108 10.59 -7.64 1.66
N PHE A 109 9.32 -8.07 1.58
CA PHE A 109 8.19 -7.16 1.41
C PHE A 109 7.96 -6.30 2.65
N GLY A 110 7.79 -6.92 3.83
CA GLY A 110 7.51 -6.21 5.08
C GLY A 110 8.64 -5.27 5.48
N SER A 111 9.89 -5.73 5.38
CA SER A 111 11.07 -4.90 5.69
C SER A 111 11.20 -3.71 4.73
N GLY A 112 11.00 -3.93 3.42
CA GLY A 112 11.02 -2.85 2.43
C GLY A 112 9.92 -1.81 2.65
N PHE A 113 8.70 -2.27 2.95
CA PHE A 113 7.55 -1.43 3.27
C PHE A 113 7.82 -0.53 4.48
N CYS A 114 8.19 -1.14 5.62
CA CYS A 114 8.46 -0.40 6.86
C CYS A 114 9.62 0.58 6.70
N LYS A 115 10.71 0.17 6.04
CA LYS A 115 11.88 1.03 5.83
C LYS A 115 11.54 2.29 5.06
N VAL A 116 10.74 2.17 3.99
CA VAL A 116 10.37 3.33 3.17
C VAL A 116 9.36 4.22 3.87
N ILE A 117 8.38 3.66 4.60
CA ILE A 117 7.47 4.47 5.42
C ILE A 117 8.25 5.31 6.43
N ILE A 118 9.14 4.66 7.18
CA ILE A 118 9.96 5.33 8.20
C ILE A 118 10.78 6.45 7.54
N LEU A 119 11.48 6.14 6.45
CA LEU A 119 12.26 7.12 5.70
C LEU A 119 11.40 8.30 5.22
N CYS A 120 10.24 8.05 4.63
CA CYS A 120 9.33 9.08 4.15
C CYS A 120 8.85 9.98 5.30
N ILE A 121 8.44 9.40 6.44
CA ILE A 121 7.99 10.17 7.60
C ILE A 121 9.10 11.08 8.13
N PHE A 122 10.32 10.55 8.30
CA PHE A 122 11.44 11.37 8.78
C PHE A 122 11.87 12.44 7.78
N ALA A 123 11.96 12.10 6.49
CA ALA A 123 12.37 13.04 5.46
C ALA A 123 11.34 14.17 5.28
N THR A 124 10.06 13.83 5.21
CA THR A 124 8.99 14.83 5.08
C THR A 124 8.82 15.65 6.34
N GLY A 125 8.89 15.04 7.52
CA GLY A 125 8.87 15.75 8.80
C GLY A 125 10.02 16.76 8.91
N PHE A 126 11.23 16.36 8.52
CA PHE A 126 12.39 17.26 8.49
C PHE A 126 12.22 18.41 7.48
N LEU A 127 11.74 18.11 6.27
CA LEU A 127 11.47 19.16 5.26
C LEU A 127 10.40 20.13 5.74
N MET A 128 9.34 19.65 6.40
CA MET A 128 8.27 20.48 6.92
C MET A 128 8.70 21.37 8.08
N THR A 129 9.63 20.93 8.94
CA THR A 129 10.16 21.78 10.01
C THR A 129 11.12 22.85 9.50
N MET A 130 11.89 22.55 8.44
CA MET A 130 12.82 23.49 7.84
C MET A 130 12.14 24.50 6.91
N SER A 131 11.03 24.11 6.28
CA SER A 131 10.34 24.95 5.29
C SER A 131 9.93 26.34 5.81
N PRO A 132 9.31 26.49 7.00
CA PRO A 132 8.94 27.82 7.52
C PRO A 132 10.12 28.76 7.70
N ILE A 133 11.27 28.24 8.14
CA ILE A 133 12.50 29.03 8.33
C ILE A 133 13.03 29.51 6.98
N ILE A 134 13.09 28.61 6.00
CA ILE A 134 13.55 28.94 4.64
C ILE A 134 12.61 29.96 3.98
N LEU A 135 11.30 29.75 4.08
CA LEU A 135 10.29 30.66 3.50
C LEU A 135 10.33 32.05 4.14
N HIS A 136 10.56 32.12 5.45
CA HIS A 136 10.72 33.39 6.15
C HIS A 136 11.97 34.16 5.69
N ILE A 137 13.11 33.48 5.58
CA ILE A 137 14.36 34.08 5.07
C ILE A 137 14.21 34.56 3.61
N LEU A 138 13.43 33.83 2.81
CA LEU A 138 13.14 34.19 1.41
C LEU A 138 12.12 35.33 1.26
N GLY A 139 11.51 35.80 2.35
CA GLY A 139 10.51 36.86 2.31
C GLY A 139 9.19 36.44 1.62
N VAL A 140 8.85 35.15 1.66
CA VAL A 140 7.58 34.66 1.12
C VAL A 140 6.44 35.12 2.02
N GLU A 141 5.38 35.72 1.47
CA GLU A 141 4.25 36.19 2.28
C GLU A 141 3.34 35.04 2.73
N SER A 142 3.03 34.10 1.82
CA SER A 142 2.27 32.90 2.13
C SER A 142 2.56 31.77 1.14
N LEU A 143 2.47 30.52 1.61
CA LEU A 143 2.56 29.33 0.78
C LEU A 143 1.61 28.27 1.31
N THR A 144 0.72 27.78 0.45
CA THR A 144 -0.20 26.70 0.80
C THR A 144 -0.10 25.56 -0.20
N ILE A 145 0.02 24.34 0.33
CA ILE A 145 0.04 23.09 -0.40
C ILE A 145 -1.17 22.26 0.07
N GLY A 146 -2.10 22.02 -0.85
CA GLY A 146 -3.35 21.33 -0.59
C GLY A 146 -4.54 22.28 -0.32
N PRO A 147 -5.73 21.73 -0.04
CA PRO A 147 -6.91 22.52 0.22
C PRO A 147 -6.74 23.30 1.53
N THR A 148 -7.07 24.60 1.55
CA THR A 148 -7.07 25.43 2.76
C THR A 148 -8.15 25.01 3.74
N ASN A 149 -7.88 25.11 5.05
CA ASN A 149 -8.84 24.82 6.13
C ASN A 149 -9.48 23.43 6.06
N SER A 150 -8.71 22.41 5.67
CA SER A 150 -9.20 21.04 5.51
C SER A 150 -8.29 20.04 6.20
N ILE A 151 -8.83 18.88 6.58
CA ILE A 151 -8.02 17.73 7.03
C ILE A 151 -7.05 17.23 5.95
N PHE A 152 -7.24 17.67 4.70
CA PHE A 152 -6.38 17.38 3.55
C PHE A 152 -5.30 18.45 3.31
N THR A 153 -5.22 19.52 4.12
CA THR A 153 -4.11 20.48 4.01
C THR A 153 -2.79 19.75 4.26
N ILE A 154 -1.84 19.90 3.33
CA ILE A 154 -0.53 19.24 3.44
C ILE A 154 0.42 20.16 4.20
N PHE A 155 0.49 21.44 3.81
CA PHE A 155 1.34 22.43 4.44
C PHE A 155 0.77 23.83 4.18
N GLU A 156 0.75 24.66 5.21
CA GLU A 156 0.33 26.05 5.11
C GLU A 156 1.31 26.92 5.89
N TYR A 157 1.73 28.01 5.27
CA TYR A 157 2.68 28.98 5.81
C TYR A 157 2.16 30.39 5.52
N HIS A 158 2.31 31.28 6.51
CA HIS A 158 2.04 32.70 6.37
C HIS A 158 3.02 33.52 7.22
N SER A 159 3.49 34.63 6.68
CA SER A 159 4.31 35.59 7.41
C SER A 159 3.43 36.44 8.35
N ILE A 160 3.90 36.70 9.57
CA ILE A 160 3.21 37.54 10.55
C ILE A 160 4.20 38.58 11.08
N GLY A 161 4.27 39.75 10.42
CA GLY A 161 5.22 40.80 10.79
C GLY A 161 6.65 40.27 10.79
N GLU A 162 7.33 40.35 11.94
CA GLU A 162 8.70 39.83 12.15
C GLU A 162 8.78 38.30 12.32
N GLY A 163 7.64 37.59 12.34
CA GLY A 163 7.55 36.16 12.58
C GLY A 163 6.87 35.39 11.44
N PHE A 164 6.55 34.12 11.72
CA PHE A 164 5.81 33.26 10.80
C PHE A 164 4.86 32.34 11.55
N GLY A 165 3.74 32.02 10.90
CA GLY A 165 2.83 30.95 11.28
C GLY A 165 2.89 29.81 10.27
N PHE A 166 2.77 28.57 10.74
CA PHE A 166 2.66 27.42 9.85
C PHE A 166 1.73 26.35 10.44
N SER A 167 1.16 25.51 9.58
CA SER A 167 0.28 24.41 9.95
C SER A 167 0.41 23.26 8.96
N PHE A 168 0.27 22.03 9.46
CA PHE A 168 0.24 20.82 8.63
C PHE A 168 -0.61 19.75 9.33
N PHE A 169 -1.17 18.82 8.55
CA PHE A 169 -1.93 17.70 9.10
C PHE A 169 -1.12 16.40 8.97
N PRO A 170 -0.76 15.73 10.08
CA PRO A 170 0.08 14.53 10.02
C PRO A 170 -0.58 13.35 9.29
N LEU A 171 -1.92 13.35 9.17
CA LEU A 171 -2.65 12.27 8.53
C LEU A 171 -2.33 12.15 7.03
N THR A 172 -2.22 13.27 6.31
CA THR A 172 -1.89 13.28 4.87
C THR A 172 -0.47 12.80 4.64
N LEU A 173 0.46 13.20 5.50
CA LEU A 173 1.86 12.75 5.48
C LEU A 173 1.98 11.24 5.70
N VAL A 174 1.26 10.69 6.68
CA VAL A 174 1.21 9.25 6.93
C VAL A 174 0.60 8.53 5.73
N ALA A 175 -0.51 9.04 5.18
CA ALA A 175 -1.18 8.43 4.02
C ALA A 175 -0.25 8.35 2.79
N ILE A 176 0.44 9.45 2.45
CA ILE A 176 1.41 9.48 1.35
C ILE A 176 2.55 8.49 1.61
N SER A 177 3.09 8.48 2.83
CA SER A 177 4.20 7.58 3.21
C SER A 177 3.81 6.10 3.07
N VAL A 178 2.59 5.75 3.47
CA VAL A 178 2.04 4.38 3.33
C VAL A 178 1.93 3.99 1.85
N ILE A 179 1.40 4.89 1.00
CA ILE A 179 1.27 4.63 -0.44
C ILE A 179 2.64 4.40 -1.08
N VAL A 180 3.60 5.29 -0.81
CA VAL A 180 4.97 5.19 -1.36
C VAL A 180 5.66 3.91 -0.88
N GLY A 181 5.56 3.61 0.41
CA GLY A 181 6.10 2.38 0.99
C GLY A 181 5.49 1.13 0.36
N LEU A 182 4.19 1.12 0.12
CA LEU A 182 3.49 0.00 -0.50
C LEU A 182 3.95 -0.23 -1.94
N ILE A 183 4.02 0.84 -2.74
CA ILE A 183 4.51 0.78 -4.12
C ILE A 183 5.94 0.25 -4.16
N TYR A 184 6.82 0.79 -3.30
CA TYR A 184 8.21 0.35 -3.23
C TYR A 184 8.31 -1.13 -2.85
N ALA A 185 7.58 -1.56 -1.82
CA ALA A 185 7.58 -2.94 -1.35
C ALA A 185 7.11 -3.91 -2.44
N ILE A 186 6.02 -3.56 -3.15
CA ILE A 186 5.51 -4.37 -4.26
C ILE A 186 6.56 -4.47 -5.38
N ILE A 187 7.19 -3.35 -5.77
CA ILE A 187 8.18 -3.33 -6.87
C ILE A 187 9.46 -4.10 -6.50
N ASN A 188 9.93 -3.94 -5.26
CA ASN A 188 11.25 -4.40 -4.86
C ASN A 188 11.25 -5.77 -4.17
N ALA A 189 10.09 -6.25 -3.69
CA ALA A 189 9.95 -7.61 -3.18
C ALA A 189 10.23 -8.64 -4.30
N GLY A 190 11.18 -9.53 -4.06
CA GLY A 190 11.53 -10.61 -4.99
C GLY A 190 12.56 -10.24 -6.08
N LYS A 191 13.30 -9.13 -5.92
CA LYS A 191 14.64 -9.05 -6.53
C LYS A 191 15.55 -9.98 -5.72
N PRO A 192 16.31 -10.89 -6.36
CA PRO A 192 17.26 -11.71 -5.63
C PRO A 192 18.19 -10.76 -4.86
N GLY A 193 18.34 -11.00 -3.56
CA GLY A 193 19.36 -10.30 -2.80
C GLY A 193 20.69 -10.51 -3.50
N ASN A 194 21.50 -9.47 -3.64
CA ASN A 194 22.91 -9.61 -3.98
C ASN A 194 23.62 -10.29 -2.80
N HIS A 195 23.32 -11.57 -2.56
CA HIS A 195 24.21 -12.43 -1.83
C HIS A 195 25.39 -12.66 -2.77
N VAL A 196 26.38 -11.78 -2.63
CA VAL A 196 27.74 -12.08 -3.05
C VAL A 196 28.06 -13.43 -2.41
N MET A 197 28.17 -14.46 -3.24
CA MET A 197 28.75 -15.74 -2.85
C MET A 197 30.21 -15.44 -2.54
N THR A 198 30.50 -15.10 -1.28
CA THR A 198 31.85 -15.16 -0.76
C THR A 198 32.19 -16.65 -0.67
N GLY A 199 32.89 -17.15 -1.70
CA GLY A 199 33.58 -18.43 -1.65
C GLY A 199 34.83 -18.36 -0.79
#